data_AF-A0A2P8WGP1-F1
#
_entry.id   AF-A0A2P8WGP1-F1
#
_cell.length_a   1.000
_cell.length_b   1.000
_cell.length_c   1.000
_cell.angle_alpha   90.00
_cell.angle_beta   90.00
_cell.angle_gamma   90.00
#
_symmetry.space_group_name_H-M   'P 1'
#
loop_
_entity.id
_entity.type
_entity.pdbx_description
1 polymer ?
#
loop_
_entity_poly.entity_id
_entity_poly.type
_entity_poly.pdbx_seq_one_letter_code
_entity_poly.pdbx_strand_id
1 'polypeptide(L)'
;MATNWTSPCRRRSLGFPTKYWQRLVIGLLSCFLALMPLAPGLAQSPELPLMQTIEQLTPQGLQELIETEKPEIATASITLNGQELFKVAAPANSDGADGSNLTAQQRANEIEQRLQRIARQVAASPDKLDVYWATDAEGSQPLLYVNGKFLLTVTTLDAESQSHNSLEVRANQLERIVQDALDRYATENQPSFYWRQLRTGALLILGAAVLHLVCRYGMRRLNRRKQAMAEVVANAPSNRFTDAEIATALRDQCQARESKGWIDFQRTLLRLAQFGIWFGAVYFILGLFPESRSLQPPLLDALRLPVRVGVVIIATYWLLRLSNRLIDRLFLAIQDSSAIAGEASQRLGLRFSTFSQVSKSVAGFLLLIIALITGLALLGVQVGPLLTGAGLVGLAFSLASQSLIQDFINGFLILM
;
A
#
# COMPACT_ATOMS: atom_id res chain seq x y z
N MET A 1 54.79 45.16 16.68
CA MET A 1 54.83 43.74 17.07
C MET A 1 53.45 43.15 16.88
N ALA A 2 53.25 42.46 15.76
CA ALA A 2 52.02 41.73 15.45
C ALA A 2 52.23 40.26 15.81
N THR A 3 51.37 39.68 16.63
CA THR A 3 51.36 38.24 16.91
C THR A 3 49.97 37.67 16.65
N ASN A 4 49.86 37.15 15.42
CA ASN A 4 49.13 35.95 15.01
C ASN A 4 48.35 35.19 16.09
N TRP A 5 47.02 35.14 15.93
CA TRP A 5 46.17 34.03 16.38
C TRP A 5 45.21 33.65 15.25
N THR A 6 45.73 32.94 14.26
CA THR A 6 44.94 32.18 13.28
C THR A 6 45.04 30.70 13.65
N SER A 7 44.17 30.24 14.55
CA SER A 7 43.93 28.80 14.69
C SER A 7 42.90 28.39 13.64
N PRO A 8 43.24 27.58 12.63
CA PRO A 8 42.26 27.07 11.69
C PRO A 8 41.40 26.07 12.45
N CYS A 9 40.11 26.39 12.57
CA CYS A 9 39.08 25.49 13.05
C CYS A 9 39.10 24.27 12.11
N ARG A 10 39.86 23.24 12.50
CA ARG A 10 40.02 21.98 11.75
C ARG A 10 38.66 21.30 11.79
N ARG A 11 37.83 21.63 10.79
CA ARG A 11 36.56 21.00 10.45
C ARG A 11 36.87 19.53 10.15
N ARG A 12 37.01 18.72 11.20
CA ARG A 12 37.17 17.28 11.11
C ARG A 12 35.81 16.77 10.64
N SER A 13 35.64 16.72 9.33
CA SER A 13 34.51 16.10 8.70
C SER A 13 34.47 14.64 9.18
N LEU A 14 33.67 14.39 10.22
CA LEU A 14 33.14 13.06 10.56
C LEU A 14 32.15 12.57 9.46
N GLY A 15 32.40 12.99 8.23
CA GLY A 15 31.78 12.55 7.00
C GLY A 15 32.48 11.28 6.54
N PHE A 16 32.30 10.19 7.28
CA PHE A 16 32.23 8.91 6.58
C PHE A 16 31.08 9.05 5.58
N PRO A 17 31.30 8.86 4.28
CA PRO A 17 30.32 9.28 3.28
C PRO A 17 29.08 8.43 3.47
N THR A 18 27.96 9.09 3.76
CA THR A 18 26.63 8.47 3.84
C THR A 18 26.33 7.60 2.61
N LYS A 19 26.95 7.96 1.48
CA LYS A 19 26.97 7.20 0.22
C LYS A 19 27.48 5.76 0.37
N TYR A 20 28.52 5.49 1.18
CA TYR A 20 29.03 4.12 1.37
C TYR A 20 28.07 3.24 2.18
N TRP A 21 27.44 3.80 3.21
CA TRP A 21 26.47 3.05 4.01
C TRP A 21 25.19 2.76 3.22
N GLN A 22 24.73 3.73 2.41
CA GLN A 22 23.62 3.53 1.47
C GLN A 22 23.94 2.44 0.43
N ARG A 23 25.13 2.47 -0.18
CA ARG A 23 25.57 1.44 -1.13
C ARG A 23 25.64 0.05 -0.50
N LEU A 24 26.07 -0.05 0.77
CA LEU A 24 26.12 -1.31 1.50
C LEU A 24 24.72 -1.87 1.77
N VAL A 25 23.77 -1.02 2.19
CA VAL A 25 22.37 -1.44 2.40
C VAL A 25 21.72 -1.86 1.08
N ILE A 26 21.94 -1.09 0.00
CA ILE A 26 21.41 -1.42 -1.33
C ILE A 26 21.99 -2.74 -1.82
N GLY A 27 23.29 -2.98 -1.65
CA GLY A 27 23.95 -4.23 -2.04
C GLY A 27 23.46 -5.45 -1.24
N LEU A 28 23.20 -5.29 0.06
CA LEU A 28 22.61 -6.36 0.87
C LEU A 28 21.15 -6.62 0.50
N LEU A 29 20.37 -5.57 0.21
CA LEU A 29 18.99 -5.71 -0.25
C LEU A 29 18.93 -6.42 -1.60
N SER A 30 19.81 -6.07 -2.55
CA SER A 30 19.86 -6.73 -3.87
C SER A 30 20.31 -8.18 -3.76
N CYS A 31 21.26 -8.48 -2.89
CA CYS A 31 21.69 -9.85 -2.62
C CYS A 31 20.56 -10.67 -1.95
N PHE A 32 19.82 -10.07 -1.02
CA PHE A 32 18.64 -10.69 -0.40
C PHE A 32 17.53 -10.95 -1.43
N LEU A 33 17.25 -10.00 -2.32
CA LEU A 33 16.30 -10.18 -3.41
C LEU A 33 16.73 -11.31 -4.37
N ALA A 34 18.02 -11.38 -4.70
CA ALA A 34 18.56 -12.43 -5.58
C ALA A 34 18.50 -13.83 -4.95
N LEU A 35 18.44 -13.92 -3.61
CA LEU A 35 18.26 -15.17 -2.87
C LEU A 35 16.80 -15.61 -2.79
N MET A 36 15.84 -14.77 -3.17
CA MET A 36 14.43 -15.17 -3.27
C MET A 36 14.21 -15.95 -4.58
N PRO A 37 13.83 -17.24 -4.53
CA PRO A 37 13.34 -17.93 -5.72
C PRO A 37 12.24 -17.10 -6.41
N LEU A 38 12.30 -16.99 -7.74
CA LEU A 38 11.17 -16.46 -8.51
C LEU A 38 9.96 -17.34 -8.21
N ALA A 39 8.98 -16.80 -7.50
CA ALA A 39 7.75 -17.51 -7.22
C ALA A 39 7.04 -17.80 -8.55
N PRO A 40 6.73 -19.07 -8.90
CA PRO A 40 6.07 -19.39 -10.16
C PRO A 40 4.64 -18.81 -10.24
N GLY A 41 4.06 -18.36 -9.12
CA GLY A 41 2.70 -17.82 -9.05
C GLY A 41 2.53 -16.34 -9.43
N LEU A 42 3.61 -15.60 -9.74
CA LEU A 42 3.48 -14.19 -10.20
C LEU A 42 3.27 -14.07 -11.71
N ALA A 43 3.28 -15.17 -12.46
CA ALA A 43 3.19 -15.15 -13.93
C ALA A 43 1.76 -15.00 -14.49
N GLN A 44 0.73 -15.05 -13.64
CA GLN A 44 -0.67 -14.83 -14.05
C GLN A 44 -1.32 -13.83 -13.10
N SER A 45 -0.94 -12.56 -13.24
CA SER A 45 -1.80 -11.48 -12.76
C SER A 45 -3.09 -11.49 -13.59
N PRO A 46 -4.29 -11.47 -12.98
CA PRO A 46 -5.48 -11.08 -13.73
C PRO A 46 -5.21 -9.68 -14.30
N GLU A 47 -5.43 -9.50 -15.60
CA GLU A 47 -5.38 -8.18 -16.21
C GLU A 47 -6.30 -7.25 -15.40
N LEU A 48 -5.70 -6.24 -14.76
CA LEU A 48 -6.47 -5.17 -14.15
C LEU A 48 -7.21 -4.46 -15.29
N PRO A 49 -8.56 -4.45 -15.35
CA PRO A 49 -9.32 -3.83 -16.43
C PRO A 49 -9.29 -2.29 -16.39
N LEU A 50 -8.26 -1.70 -15.76
CA LEU A 50 -8.27 -0.30 -15.34
C LEU A 50 -7.99 0.71 -16.47
N MET A 51 -7.79 0.24 -17.71
CA MET A 51 -7.42 1.13 -18.83
C MET A 51 -8.45 1.24 -19.95
N GLN A 52 -9.52 0.42 -19.97
CA GLN A 52 -10.57 0.54 -20.99
C GLN A 52 -11.73 1.46 -20.59
N THR A 53 -11.83 1.87 -19.32
CA THR A 53 -13.02 2.57 -18.81
C THR A 53 -12.95 4.10 -18.87
N ILE A 54 -11.79 4.70 -19.19
CA ILE A 54 -11.63 6.18 -19.10
C ILE A 54 -12.11 6.90 -20.37
N GLU A 55 -12.25 6.20 -21.50
CA GLU A 55 -12.57 6.82 -22.79
C GLU A 55 -14.08 6.93 -23.10
N GLN A 56 -14.96 6.43 -22.22
CA GLN A 56 -16.41 6.37 -22.44
C GLN A 56 -17.27 7.01 -21.33
N LEU A 57 -16.77 8.03 -20.65
CA LEU A 57 -17.56 8.79 -19.66
C LEU A 57 -18.53 9.77 -20.35
N THR A 58 -19.64 9.26 -20.88
CA THR A 58 -20.85 10.05 -21.17
C THR A 58 -21.72 10.17 -19.90
N PRO A 59 -22.52 11.24 -19.73
CA PRO A 59 -23.35 11.45 -18.54
C PRO A 59 -24.36 10.33 -18.27
N GLN A 60 -24.71 9.52 -19.28
CA GLN A 60 -25.62 8.37 -19.15
C GLN A 60 -24.92 7.14 -18.57
N GLY A 61 -23.62 6.92 -18.84
CA GLY A 61 -22.85 5.81 -18.26
C GLY A 61 -22.63 5.94 -16.74
N LEU A 62 -22.77 7.14 -16.17
CA LEU A 62 -22.72 7.35 -14.72
C LEU A 62 -23.98 6.84 -14.00
N GLN A 63 -25.12 6.71 -14.69
CA GLN A 63 -26.33 6.10 -14.11
C GLN A 63 -26.24 4.58 -14.12
N GLU A 64 -25.66 3.99 -15.17
CA GLU A 64 -25.38 2.55 -15.25
C GLU A 64 -24.38 2.09 -14.16
N LEU A 65 -23.41 2.92 -13.80
CA LEU A 65 -22.46 2.62 -12.70
C LEU A 65 -23.07 2.69 -11.29
N ILE A 66 -24.28 3.23 -11.15
CA ILE A 66 -25.02 3.33 -9.86
C ILE A 66 -25.98 2.16 -9.70
N GLU A 67 -26.43 1.54 -10.78
CA GLU A 67 -27.09 0.24 -10.73
C GLU A 67 -26.01 -0.84 -10.57
N THR A 68 -25.97 -1.45 -9.39
CA THR A 68 -25.19 -2.66 -9.15
C THR A 68 -25.75 -3.78 -10.03
N GLU A 69 -25.35 -3.83 -11.29
CA GLU A 69 -25.62 -4.95 -12.18
C GLU A 69 -24.94 -6.16 -11.54
N LYS A 70 -25.76 -7.02 -10.91
CA LYS A 70 -25.29 -8.29 -10.41
C LYS A 70 -24.76 -9.05 -11.63
N PRO A 71 -23.51 -9.55 -11.60
CA PRO A 71 -22.96 -10.25 -12.74
C PRO A 71 -23.89 -11.40 -13.13
N GLU A 72 -24.23 -11.53 -14.42
CA GLU A 72 -25.12 -12.59 -14.92
C GLU A 72 -24.53 -14.00 -14.65
N ILE A 73 -23.20 -14.08 -14.60
CA ILE A 73 -22.43 -15.29 -14.35
C ILE A 73 -21.59 -15.12 -13.08
N ALA A 74 -21.82 -15.97 -12.08
CA ALA A 74 -20.96 -16.05 -10.90
C ALA A 74 -19.80 -17.00 -11.18
N THR A 75 -18.58 -16.63 -10.74
CA THR A 75 -17.39 -17.50 -10.87
C THR A 75 -16.77 -17.78 -9.51
N ALA A 76 -16.17 -18.96 -9.37
CA ALA A 76 -15.43 -19.37 -8.19
C ALA A 76 -14.12 -20.05 -8.60
N SER A 77 -13.04 -19.74 -7.88
CA SER A 77 -11.72 -20.32 -8.09
C SER A 77 -11.63 -21.70 -7.42
N ILE A 78 -11.08 -22.68 -8.13
CA ILE A 78 -10.71 -23.98 -7.58
C ILE A 78 -9.22 -23.96 -7.25
N THR A 79 -8.89 -24.36 -6.03
CA THR A 79 -7.55 -24.33 -5.48
C THR A 79 -7.07 -25.72 -5.07
N LEU A 80 -5.77 -25.96 -5.18
CA LEU A 80 -5.10 -27.14 -4.62
C LEU A 80 -3.83 -26.67 -3.90
N ASN A 81 -3.69 -27.00 -2.62
CA ASN A 81 -2.61 -26.49 -1.75
C ASN A 81 -2.48 -24.96 -1.77
N GLY A 82 -3.60 -24.24 -1.78
CA GLY A 82 -3.62 -22.78 -1.81
C GLY A 82 -3.19 -22.14 -3.12
N GLN A 83 -2.94 -22.92 -4.18
CA GLN A 83 -2.73 -22.40 -5.54
C GLN A 83 -4.04 -22.47 -6.32
N GLU A 84 -4.46 -21.35 -6.90
CA GLU A 84 -5.57 -21.30 -7.86
C GLU A 84 -5.17 -22.06 -9.13
N LEU A 85 -6.00 -23.02 -9.53
CA LEU A 85 -5.79 -23.84 -10.72
C LEU A 85 -6.60 -23.33 -11.91
N PHE A 86 -7.90 -23.12 -11.70
CA PHE A 86 -8.84 -22.62 -12.71
C PHE A 86 -10.13 -22.15 -12.03
N LYS A 87 -10.95 -21.40 -12.77
CA LYS A 87 -12.27 -20.94 -12.33
C LYS A 87 -13.40 -21.78 -12.95
N VAL A 88 -14.45 -21.97 -12.16
CA VAL A 88 -15.74 -22.53 -12.60
C VAL A 88 -16.83 -21.48 -12.50
N ALA A 89 -17.79 -21.57 -13.41
CA ALA A 89 -18.90 -20.65 -13.53
C ALA A 89 -20.23 -21.32 -13.15
N ALA A 90 -21.16 -20.52 -12.65
CA ALA A 90 -22.55 -20.91 -12.42
C ALA A 90 -23.47 -19.71 -12.65
N PRO A 91 -24.77 -19.93 -12.92
CA PRO A 91 -25.75 -18.84 -13.04
C PRO A 91 -25.79 -18.03 -11.75
N ALA A 92 -25.75 -16.69 -11.82
CA ALA A 92 -25.70 -15.86 -10.61
C ALA A 92 -26.98 -15.88 -9.76
N ASN A 93 -28.10 -16.32 -10.34
CA ASN A 93 -29.39 -16.49 -9.68
C ASN A 93 -29.57 -17.88 -9.06
N SER A 94 -28.50 -18.65 -8.90
CA SER A 94 -28.56 -19.95 -8.23
C SER A 94 -28.67 -19.72 -6.71
N ASP A 95 -29.86 -19.92 -6.15
CA ASP A 95 -30.10 -19.66 -4.72
C ASP A 95 -29.60 -20.78 -3.79
N GLY A 96 -29.02 -21.86 -4.33
CA GLY A 96 -28.43 -22.98 -3.56
C GLY A 96 -29.40 -23.71 -2.61
N ALA A 97 -30.66 -23.28 -2.53
CA ALA A 97 -31.69 -23.75 -1.61
C ALA A 97 -32.46 -24.97 -2.13
N ASP A 98 -32.62 -25.09 -3.46
CA ASP A 98 -33.43 -26.15 -4.09
C ASP A 98 -32.64 -27.40 -4.48
N GLY A 99 -31.34 -27.48 -4.17
CA GLY A 99 -30.48 -28.65 -4.42
C GLY A 99 -30.26 -29.02 -5.90
N SER A 100 -31.01 -28.43 -6.83
CA SER A 100 -30.95 -28.67 -8.28
C SER A 100 -29.91 -27.78 -8.98
N ASN A 101 -29.69 -26.56 -8.50
CA ASN A 101 -28.71 -25.60 -9.03
C ASN A 101 -27.70 -25.21 -7.95
N LEU A 102 -26.45 -25.65 -8.11
CA LEU A 102 -25.34 -25.28 -7.23
C LEU A 102 -24.86 -23.86 -7.53
N THR A 103 -24.61 -23.07 -6.48
CA THR A 103 -23.84 -21.83 -6.60
C THR A 103 -22.43 -22.10 -7.12
N ALA A 104 -21.79 -21.11 -7.74
CA ALA A 104 -20.42 -21.24 -8.22
C ALA A 104 -19.47 -21.69 -7.09
N GLN A 105 -19.65 -21.14 -5.88
CA GLN A 105 -18.84 -21.49 -4.71
C GLN A 105 -19.10 -22.92 -4.21
N GLN A 106 -20.37 -23.37 -4.13
CA GLN A 106 -20.68 -24.74 -3.73
C GLN A 106 -20.10 -25.75 -4.74
N ARG A 107 -20.25 -25.46 -6.05
CA ARG A 107 -19.66 -26.26 -7.12
C ARG A 107 -18.14 -26.34 -7.00
N ALA A 108 -17.47 -25.21 -6.75
CA ALA A 108 -16.03 -25.18 -6.52
C ALA A 108 -15.62 -26.03 -5.31
N ASN A 109 -16.31 -25.88 -4.17
CA ASN A 109 -16.02 -26.64 -2.96
C ASN A 109 -16.15 -28.16 -3.17
N GLU A 110 -17.17 -28.63 -3.90
CA GLU A 110 -17.33 -30.05 -4.21
C GLU A 110 -16.18 -30.58 -5.08
N ILE A 111 -15.80 -29.81 -6.11
CA ILE A 111 -14.70 -30.18 -7.01
C ILE A 111 -13.39 -30.21 -6.24
N GLU A 112 -13.11 -29.22 -5.38
CA GLU A 112 -11.92 -29.17 -4.52
C GLU A 112 -11.85 -30.40 -3.59
N GLN A 113 -12.95 -30.79 -2.95
CA GLN A 113 -12.99 -31.97 -2.08
C GLN A 113 -12.72 -33.28 -2.84
N ARG A 114 -13.18 -33.40 -4.08
CA ARG A 114 -12.88 -34.55 -4.96
C ARG A 114 -11.42 -34.52 -5.39
N LEU A 115 -10.95 -33.37 -5.86
CA LEU A 115 -9.57 -33.15 -6.29
C LEU A 115 -8.58 -33.48 -5.18
N GLN A 116 -8.82 -33.01 -3.95
CA GLN A 116 -7.94 -33.24 -2.81
C GLN A 116 -7.86 -34.73 -2.42
N ARG A 117 -8.97 -35.47 -2.50
CA ARG A 117 -8.98 -36.92 -2.27
C ARG A 117 -8.19 -37.68 -3.32
N ILE A 118 -8.35 -37.30 -4.59
CA ILE A 118 -7.61 -37.87 -5.72
C ILE A 118 -6.11 -37.54 -5.60
N ALA A 119 -5.76 -36.29 -5.30
CA ALA A 119 -4.39 -35.83 -5.17
C ALA A 119 -3.60 -36.60 -4.09
N ARG A 120 -4.22 -36.86 -2.93
CA ARG A 120 -3.61 -37.69 -1.87
C ARG A 120 -3.32 -39.12 -2.32
N GLN A 121 -4.16 -39.69 -3.19
CA GLN A 121 -3.96 -41.04 -3.74
C GLN A 121 -2.85 -41.05 -4.79
N VAL A 122 -2.81 -40.05 -5.67
CA VAL A 122 -1.74 -39.87 -6.65
C VAL A 122 -0.40 -39.69 -5.95
N ALA A 123 -0.33 -38.89 -4.89
CA ALA A 123 0.90 -38.72 -4.10
C ALA A 123 1.40 -40.02 -3.45
N ALA A 124 0.50 -40.96 -3.13
CA ALA A 124 0.87 -42.27 -2.59
C ALA A 124 1.37 -43.26 -3.67
N SER A 125 1.06 -43.03 -4.94
CA SER A 125 1.48 -43.88 -6.07
C SER A 125 1.69 -43.03 -7.34
N PRO A 126 2.84 -42.32 -7.44
CA PRO A 126 3.08 -41.35 -8.52
C PRO A 126 3.09 -41.95 -9.92
N ASP A 127 3.48 -43.22 -10.07
CA ASP A 127 3.69 -43.88 -11.36
C ASP A 127 2.39 -44.19 -12.13
N LYS A 128 1.22 -43.91 -11.53
CA LYS A 128 -0.10 -44.17 -12.12
C LYS A 128 -0.93 -42.89 -12.17
N LEU A 129 -0.42 -41.83 -12.80
CA LEU A 129 -1.21 -40.63 -13.07
C LEU A 129 -1.75 -40.68 -14.51
N ASP A 130 -3.06 -40.86 -14.62
CA ASP A 130 -3.81 -40.82 -15.88
C ASP A 130 -4.95 -39.81 -15.74
N VAL A 131 -4.92 -38.75 -16.54
CA VAL A 131 -5.94 -37.69 -16.57
C VAL A 131 -6.48 -37.63 -17.99
N TYR A 132 -7.77 -37.83 -18.14
CA TYR A 132 -8.43 -37.81 -19.45
C TYR A 132 -9.87 -37.34 -19.29
N TRP A 133 -10.46 -36.81 -20.37
CA TRP A 133 -11.89 -36.53 -20.41
C TRP A 133 -12.62 -37.47 -21.37
N ALA A 134 -13.90 -37.69 -21.08
CA ALA A 134 -14.82 -38.44 -21.93
C ALA A 134 -16.18 -37.76 -21.93
N THR A 135 -16.96 -37.90 -22.99
CA THR A 135 -18.30 -37.33 -23.07
C THR A 135 -19.30 -38.17 -22.27
N ASP A 136 -20.36 -37.56 -21.73
CA ASP A 136 -21.45 -38.31 -21.11
C ASP A 136 -22.14 -39.27 -22.10
N ALA A 137 -22.99 -40.16 -21.56
CA ALA A 137 -23.75 -41.11 -22.35
C ALA A 137 -24.71 -40.44 -23.35
N GLU A 138 -25.03 -39.16 -23.16
CA GLU A 138 -25.91 -38.35 -24.01
C GLU A 138 -25.12 -37.50 -25.03
N GLY A 139 -23.79 -37.55 -25.02
CA GLY A 139 -22.92 -36.78 -25.91
C GLY A 139 -22.87 -35.27 -25.67
N SER A 140 -23.40 -34.77 -24.54
CA SER A 140 -23.70 -33.35 -24.34
C SER A 140 -22.62 -32.57 -23.59
N GLN A 141 -21.92 -33.19 -22.64
CA GLN A 141 -20.93 -32.50 -21.79
C GLN A 141 -19.64 -33.32 -21.62
N PRO A 142 -18.45 -32.70 -21.61
CA PRO A 142 -17.20 -33.35 -21.24
C PRO A 142 -17.10 -33.61 -19.73
N LEU A 143 -16.78 -34.84 -19.35
CA LEU A 143 -16.51 -35.28 -17.97
C LEU A 143 -15.02 -35.57 -17.83
N LEU A 144 -14.39 -34.92 -16.85
CA LEU A 144 -12.96 -35.09 -16.56
C LEU A 144 -12.77 -36.21 -15.52
N TYR A 145 -11.88 -37.14 -15.83
CA TYR A 145 -11.51 -38.27 -14.98
C TYR A 145 -10.04 -38.22 -14.61
N VAL A 146 -9.73 -38.71 -13.40
CA VAL A 146 -8.36 -38.95 -12.95
C VAL A 146 -8.28 -40.36 -12.39
N ASN A 147 -7.44 -41.21 -12.98
CA ASN A 147 -7.30 -42.63 -12.62
C ASN A 147 -8.65 -43.36 -12.57
N GLY A 148 -9.52 -43.09 -13.55
CA GLY A 148 -10.87 -43.64 -13.64
C GLY A 148 -11.89 -43.06 -12.64
N LYS A 149 -11.53 -42.05 -11.86
CA LYS A 149 -12.45 -41.37 -10.92
C LYS A 149 -12.93 -40.05 -11.50
N PHE A 150 -14.25 -39.85 -11.45
CA PHE A 150 -14.86 -38.61 -11.88
C PHE A 150 -14.40 -37.43 -11.01
N LEU A 151 -13.94 -36.36 -11.66
CA LEU A 151 -13.51 -35.12 -11.02
C LEU A 151 -14.57 -34.04 -11.17
N LEU A 152 -14.88 -33.63 -12.41
CA LEU A 152 -15.82 -32.56 -12.71
C LEU A 152 -16.44 -32.70 -14.11
N THR A 153 -17.59 -32.07 -14.30
CA THR A 153 -18.21 -31.85 -15.61
C THR A 153 -17.90 -30.44 -16.08
N VAL A 154 -17.50 -30.29 -17.35
CA VAL A 154 -17.22 -28.99 -17.98
C VAL A 154 -18.52 -28.43 -18.55
N THR A 155 -18.94 -27.25 -18.10
CA THR A 155 -20.18 -26.61 -18.57
C THR A 155 -19.91 -25.55 -19.62
N THR A 156 -20.95 -25.15 -20.36
CA THR A 156 -20.88 -24.06 -21.35
C THR A 156 -20.48 -22.74 -20.70
N LEU A 157 -21.00 -22.46 -19.51
CA LEU A 157 -20.66 -21.29 -18.70
C LEU A 157 -19.16 -21.27 -18.34
N ASP A 158 -18.53 -22.43 -18.09
CA ASP A 158 -17.09 -22.49 -17.81
C ASP A 158 -16.25 -22.09 -19.02
N ALA A 159 -16.69 -22.43 -20.22
CA ALA A 159 -16.02 -22.07 -21.46
C ALA A 159 -16.20 -20.56 -21.75
N GLU A 160 -17.43 -20.07 -21.65
CA GLU A 160 -17.79 -18.66 -21.89
C GLU A 160 -17.09 -17.70 -20.92
N SER A 161 -16.99 -18.06 -19.63
CA SER A 161 -16.33 -17.25 -18.60
C SER A 161 -14.83 -17.01 -18.83
N GLN A 162 -14.20 -17.79 -19.71
CA GLN A 162 -12.78 -17.68 -20.06
C GLN A 162 -12.61 -17.27 -21.53
N SER A 163 -13.64 -16.72 -22.17
CA SER A 163 -13.66 -16.32 -23.59
C SER A 163 -13.38 -17.47 -24.57
N HIS A 164 -13.68 -18.72 -24.17
CA HIS A 164 -13.58 -19.89 -25.04
C HIS A 164 -14.99 -20.33 -25.46
N ASN A 165 -15.27 -20.37 -26.76
CA ASN A 165 -16.59 -20.76 -27.27
C ASN A 165 -16.73 -22.28 -27.51
N SER A 166 -15.79 -23.10 -27.03
CA SER A 166 -15.77 -24.56 -27.25
C SER A 166 -15.54 -25.33 -25.94
N LEU A 167 -16.44 -26.27 -25.67
CA LEU A 167 -16.39 -27.19 -24.53
C LEU A 167 -15.15 -28.11 -24.59
N GLU A 168 -14.82 -28.62 -25.78
CA GLU A 168 -13.69 -29.52 -25.97
C GLU A 168 -12.34 -28.82 -25.75
N VAL A 169 -12.21 -27.58 -26.24
CA VAL A 169 -10.99 -26.78 -26.01
C VAL A 169 -10.80 -26.54 -24.51
N ARG A 170 -11.89 -26.21 -23.81
CA ARG A 170 -11.87 -26.02 -22.36
C ARG A 170 -11.53 -27.32 -21.62
N ALA A 171 -12.10 -28.46 -22.04
CA ALA A 171 -11.81 -29.77 -21.46
C ALA A 171 -10.34 -30.17 -21.62
N ASN A 172 -9.76 -30.00 -22.82
CA ASN A 172 -8.34 -30.25 -23.08
C ASN A 172 -7.43 -29.34 -22.25
N GLN A 173 -7.82 -28.07 -22.04
CA GLN A 173 -7.08 -27.15 -21.18
C GLN A 173 -7.12 -27.59 -19.72
N LEU A 174 -8.30 -27.99 -19.23
CA LEU A 174 -8.48 -28.47 -17.87
C LEU A 174 -7.72 -29.78 -17.62
N GLU A 175 -7.69 -30.70 -18.59
CA GLU A 175 -6.89 -31.93 -18.52
C GLU A 175 -5.42 -31.60 -18.24
N ARG A 176 -4.81 -30.71 -19.04
CA ARG A 176 -3.40 -30.29 -18.86
C ARG A 176 -3.18 -29.60 -17.52
N ILE A 177 -4.05 -28.66 -17.14
CA ILE A 177 -3.93 -27.94 -15.86
C ILE A 177 -3.98 -28.91 -14.68
N VAL A 178 -4.93 -29.86 -14.70
CA VAL A 178 -5.11 -30.85 -13.64
C VAL A 178 -3.95 -31.84 -13.62
N GLN A 179 -3.46 -32.30 -14.77
CA GLN A 179 -2.30 -33.16 -14.87
C GLN A 179 -1.05 -32.50 -14.27
N ASP A 180 -0.73 -31.27 -14.70
CA ASP A 180 0.38 -30.48 -14.18
C ASP A 180 0.23 -30.18 -12.68
N ALA A 181 -1.00 -29.96 -12.20
CA ALA A 181 -1.27 -29.70 -10.79
C ALA A 181 -1.05 -30.94 -9.92
N LEU A 182 -1.49 -32.12 -10.38
CA LEU A 182 -1.35 -33.37 -9.66
C LEU A 182 0.09 -33.88 -9.66
N ASP A 183 0.83 -33.71 -10.76
CA ASP A 183 2.25 -34.05 -10.83
C ASP A 183 3.09 -33.18 -9.88
N ARG A 184 2.81 -31.87 -9.86
CA ARG A 184 3.37 -30.94 -8.87
C ARG A 184 3.02 -31.35 -7.44
N TYR A 185 1.76 -31.68 -7.17
CA TYR A 185 1.30 -32.12 -5.85
C TYR A 185 2.03 -33.38 -5.38
N ALA A 186 2.24 -34.35 -6.27
CA ALA A 186 2.98 -35.57 -5.98
C ALA A 186 4.44 -35.29 -5.66
N THR A 187 5.08 -34.39 -6.42
CA THR A 187 6.48 -33.97 -6.20
C THR A 187 6.67 -33.17 -4.91
N GLU A 188 5.75 -32.27 -4.59
CA GLU A 188 5.78 -31.41 -3.41
C GLU A 188 5.60 -32.19 -2.10
N ASN A 189 4.86 -33.32 -2.13
CA ASN A 189 4.65 -34.16 -0.96
C ASN A 189 5.80 -35.14 -0.65
N GLN A 190 6.84 -35.20 -1.50
CA GLN A 190 7.99 -36.06 -1.23
C GLN A 190 8.86 -35.50 -0.09
N PRO A 191 9.40 -36.34 0.82
CA PRO A 191 10.24 -35.88 1.93
C PRO A 191 11.52 -35.16 1.48
N SER A 192 12.04 -35.50 0.30
CA SER A 192 13.21 -34.83 -0.31
C SER A 192 12.93 -33.38 -0.72
N PHE A 193 11.67 -33.02 -1.01
CA PHE A 193 11.25 -31.66 -1.30
C PHE A 193 11.29 -30.80 -0.03
N TYR A 194 10.72 -31.28 1.07
CA TYR A 194 10.70 -30.57 2.36
C TYR A 194 12.09 -30.18 2.86
N TRP A 195 13.09 -31.05 2.75
CA TRP A 195 14.46 -30.73 3.17
C TRP A 195 15.12 -29.64 2.32
N ARG A 196 14.91 -29.66 1.00
CA ARG A 196 15.39 -28.59 0.11
C ARG A 196 14.74 -27.25 0.46
N GLN A 197 13.46 -27.30 0.74
CA GLN A 197 12.63 -26.15 1.10
C GLN A 197 13.03 -25.57 2.45
N LEU A 198 13.28 -26.41 3.44
CA LEU A 198 13.78 -25.99 4.76
C LEU A 198 15.11 -25.23 4.66
N ARG A 199 16.04 -25.70 3.82
CA ARG A 199 17.32 -25.03 3.60
C ARG A 199 17.14 -23.64 3.00
N THR A 200 16.28 -23.50 1.99
CA THR A 200 15.96 -22.21 1.36
C THR A 200 15.30 -21.25 2.36
N GLY A 201 14.37 -21.75 3.18
CA GLY A 201 13.72 -20.98 4.23
C GLY A 201 14.71 -20.49 5.29
N ALA A 202 15.64 -21.35 5.74
CA ALA A 202 16.68 -20.98 6.70
C ALA A 202 17.61 -19.89 6.16
N LEU A 203 18.01 -19.96 4.88
CA LEU A 203 18.82 -18.93 4.24
C LEU A 203 18.09 -17.57 4.17
N LEU A 204 16.79 -17.57 3.88
CA LEU A 204 15.98 -16.35 3.87
C LEU A 204 15.84 -15.73 5.26
N ILE A 205 15.60 -16.53 6.29
CA ILE A 205 15.55 -16.04 7.68
C ILE A 205 16.90 -15.42 8.07
N LEU A 206 18.02 -16.09 7.73
CA LEU A 206 19.35 -15.60 8.03
C LEU A 206 19.65 -14.29 7.29
N GLY A 207 19.31 -14.21 6.00
CA GLY A 207 19.43 -12.98 5.21
C GLY A 207 18.61 -11.82 5.78
N ALA A 208 17.36 -12.08 6.16
CA ALA A 208 16.47 -11.08 6.78
C ALA A 208 17.02 -10.60 8.13
N ALA A 209 17.56 -11.51 8.96
CA ALA A 209 18.18 -11.19 10.24
C ALA A 209 19.44 -10.33 10.07
N VAL A 210 20.32 -10.66 9.10
CA VAL A 210 21.50 -9.85 8.77
C VAL A 210 21.08 -8.44 8.35
N LEU A 211 20.11 -8.34 7.45
CA LEU A 211 19.61 -7.04 6.97
C LEU A 211 18.97 -6.22 8.12
N HIS A 212 18.23 -6.88 9.01
CA HIS A 212 17.68 -6.25 10.22
C HIS A 212 18.78 -5.69 11.14
N LEU A 213 19.84 -6.46 11.39
CA LEU A 213 20.99 -6.04 12.20
C LEU A 213 21.73 -4.87 11.57
N VAL A 214 21.93 -4.87 10.25
CA VAL A 214 22.57 -3.77 9.52
C VAL A 214 21.74 -2.49 9.63
N CYS A 215 20.42 -2.57 9.43
CA CYS A 215 19.51 -1.45 9.63
C CYS A 215 19.54 -0.93 11.09
N ARG A 216 19.57 -1.84 12.09
CA ARG A 216 19.68 -1.48 13.52
C ARG A 216 21.01 -0.81 13.83
N TYR A 217 22.11 -1.28 13.24
CA TYR A 217 23.43 -0.67 13.37
C TYR A 217 23.46 0.75 12.78
N GLY A 218 22.88 0.95 11.59
CA GLY A 218 22.72 2.29 10.99
C GLY A 218 21.91 3.24 11.87
N MET A 219 20.80 2.75 12.42
CA MET A 219 19.93 3.52 13.30
C MET A 219 20.63 3.92 14.61
N ARG A 220 21.39 3.02 15.23
CA ARG A 220 22.25 3.34 16.40
C ARG A 220 23.29 4.41 16.06
N ARG A 221 23.87 4.37 14.87
CA ARG A 221 24.83 5.38 14.40
C ARG A 221 24.19 6.76 14.20
N LEU A 222 22.98 6.81 13.62
CA LEU A 222 22.18 8.03 13.49
C LEU A 222 21.76 8.59 14.87
N ASN A 223 21.49 7.74 15.86
CA ASN A 223 21.20 8.15 17.24
C ASN A 223 22.39 8.81 17.92
N ARG A 224 23.58 8.19 17.83
CA ARG A 224 24.81 8.75 18.40
C ARG A 224 25.13 10.14 17.82
N ARG A 225 24.91 10.36 16.53
CA ARG A 225 25.08 11.68 15.89
C ARG A 225 24.11 12.73 16.43
N LYS A 226 22.83 12.38 16.62
CA LYS A 226 21.82 13.30 17.19
C LYS A 226 22.16 13.68 18.63
N GLN A 227 22.61 12.72 19.44
CA GLN A 227 22.99 12.95 20.83
C GLN A 227 24.23 13.85 20.94
N ALA A 228 25.28 13.59 20.16
CA ALA A 228 26.47 14.44 20.14
C ALA A 228 26.16 15.89 19.73
N MET A 229 25.25 16.10 18.77
CA MET A 229 24.78 17.44 18.41
C MET A 229 23.93 18.09 19.51
N ALA A 230 23.07 17.33 20.18
CA ALA A 230 22.24 17.84 21.28
C ALA A 230 23.08 18.23 22.50
N GLU A 231 24.13 17.47 22.79
CA GLU A 231 25.06 17.73 23.90
C GLU A 231 25.90 18.99 23.66
N VAL A 232 26.38 19.21 22.43
CA VAL A 232 27.08 20.46 22.05
C VAL A 232 26.18 21.68 22.21
N VAL A 233 24.88 21.57 21.85
CA VAL A 233 23.91 22.65 22.05
C VAL A 233 23.56 22.86 23.52
N ALA A 234 23.49 21.78 24.31
CA ALA A 234 23.17 21.83 25.74
C ALA A 234 24.30 22.42 26.59
N ASN A 235 25.56 22.18 26.20
CA ASN A 235 26.75 22.65 26.91
C ASN A 235 27.27 24.01 26.41
N ALA A 236 26.49 24.72 25.58
CA ALA A 236 26.84 26.07 25.14
C ALA A 236 26.81 27.03 26.36
N PRO A 237 27.87 27.83 26.59
CA PRO A 237 27.98 28.67 27.79
C PRO A 237 26.86 29.72 27.81
N SER A 238 26.09 29.75 28.90
CA SER A 238 24.89 30.60 29.04
C SER A 238 25.17 32.04 29.48
N ASN A 239 26.41 32.40 29.80
CA ASN A 239 26.72 33.60 30.60
C ASN A 239 27.82 34.54 30.07
N ARG A 240 28.19 34.45 28.78
CA ARG A 240 29.01 35.49 28.14
C ARG A 240 28.48 35.71 26.75
N PHE A 241 27.92 36.88 26.51
CA PHE A 241 27.43 37.24 25.20
C PHE A 241 27.79 38.68 24.88
N THR A 242 28.64 38.83 23.88
CA THR A 242 28.57 39.97 22.94
C THR A 242 27.47 39.70 21.91
N ASP A 243 26.87 40.74 21.31
CA ASP A 243 25.74 40.60 20.35
C ASP A 243 26.06 39.65 19.17
N ALA A 244 27.34 39.56 18.79
CA ALA A 244 27.83 38.64 17.77
C ALA A 244 27.74 37.15 18.19
N GLU A 245 27.98 36.83 19.46
CA GLU A 245 27.94 35.46 19.98
C GLU A 245 26.48 34.95 20.09
N ILE A 246 25.54 35.82 20.46
CA ILE A 246 24.09 35.52 20.46
C ILE A 246 23.61 35.21 19.04
N ALA A 247 24.03 36.01 18.05
CA ALA A 247 23.69 35.79 16.65
C ALA A 247 24.22 34.45 16.13
N THR A 248 25.43 34.05 16.53
CA THR A 248 25.98 32.73 16.17
C THR A 248 25.27 31.56 16.86
N ALA A 249 24.94 31.69 18.15
CA ALA A 249 24.23 30.66 18.91
C ALA A 249 22.79 30.46 18.41
N LEU A 250 22.08 31.53 18.06
CA LEU A 250 20.75 31.46 17.42
C LEU A 250 20.81 30.80 16.05
N ARG A 251 21.84 31.09 15.26
CA ARG A 251 22.04 30.48 13.93
C ARG A 251 22.30 28.97 14.03
N ASP A 252 23.11 28.56 15.00
CA ASP A 252 23.39 27.14 15.28
C ASP A 252 22.14 26.42 15.83
N GLN A 253 21.34 27.06 16.69
CA GLN A 253 20.06 26.50 17.15
C GLN A 253 19.04 26.36 16.01
N CYS A 254 18.96 27.33 15.09
CA CYS A 254 18.10 27.24 13.91
C CYS A 254 18.53 26.11 12.96
N GLN A 255 19.82 25.97 12.66
CA GLN A 255 20.34 24.88 11.82
C GLN A 255 20.16 23.49 12.47
N ALA A 256 20.27 23.41 13.80
CA ALA A 256 19.98 22.19 14.56
C ALA A 256 18.48 21.83 14.56
N ARG A 257 17.58 22.82 14.45
CA ARG A 257 16.12 22.60 14.33
C ARG A 257 15.74 22.12 12.94
N GLU A 258 16.37 22.68 11.90
CA GLU A 258 16.09 22.37 10.50
C GLU A 258 16.57 20.96 10.10
N SER A 259 17.74 20.54 10.59
CA SER A 259 18.32 19.21 10.31
C SER A 259 17.65 18.05 11.06
N LYS A 260 16.90 18.31 12.14
CA LYS A 260 16.14 17.29 12.90
C LYS A 260 15.09 16.60 12.03
N GLY A 261 14.41 17.35 11.16
CA GLY A 261 13.33 16.83 10.32
C GLY A 261 13.79 15.72 9.37
N TRP A 262 14.97 15.89 8.75
CA TRP A 262 15.50 14.90 7.81
C TRP A 262 16.01 13.63 8.49
N ILE A 263 16.64 13.77 9.67
CA ILE A 263 17.13 12.62 10.46
C ILE A 263 15.95 11.80 10.99
N ASP A 264 14.89 12.44 11.48
CA ASP A 264 13.72 11.74 12.01
C ASP A 264 12.91 11.08 10.87
N PHE A 265 12.83 11.69 9.69
CA PHE A 265 12.26 11.06 8.49
C PHE A 265 13.03 9.80 8.07
N GLN A 266 14.36 9.86 8.00
CA GLN A 266 15.20 8.70 7.68
C GLN A 266 14.99 7.54 8.67
N ARG A 267 14.79 7.82 9.96
CA ARG A 267 14.52 6.77 10.96
C ARG A 267 13.17 6.09 10.76
N THR A 268 12.12 6.85 10.49
CA THR A 268 10.80 6.30 10.22
C THR A 268 10.84 5.41 8.99
N LEU A 269 11.52 5.86 7.92
CA LEU A 269 11.72 5.08 6.70
C LEU A 269 12.47 3.77 6.98
N LEU A 270 13.57 3.82 7.74
CA LEU A 270 14.32 2.61 8.11
C LEU A 270 13.51 1.63 8.96
N ARG A 271 12.66 2.14 9.86
CA ARG A 271 11.78 1.31 10.68
C ARG A 271 10.72 0.61 9.82
N LEU A 272 10.10 1.35 8.90
CA LEU A 272 9.15 0.79 7.93
C LEU A 272 9.82 -0.26 7.03
N ALA A 273 11.05 0.01 6.58
CA ALA A 273 11.83 -0.97 5.82
C ALA A 273 12.09 -2.25 6.62
N GLN A 274 12.40 -2.17 7.92
CA GLN A 274 12.57 -3.35 8.78
C GLN A 274 11.29 -4.19 8.89
N PHE A 275 10.14 -3.55 9.03
CA PHE A 275 8.85 -4.25 9.03
C PHE A 275 8.58 -4.90 7.67
N GLY A 276 8.83 -4.18 6.58
CA GLY A 276 8.67 -4.70 5.22
C GLY A 276 9.56 -5.92 4.93
N ILE A 277 10.81 -5.92 5.41
CA ILE A 277 11.73 -7.05 5.26
C ILE A 277 11.20 -8.30 5.96
N TRP A 278 10.76 -8.17 7.22
CA TRP A 278 10.20 -9.31 7.96
C TRP A 278 8.88 -9.80 7.37
N PHE A 279 7.99 -8.88 7.00
CA PHE A 279 6.74 -9.23 6.35
C PHE A 279 6.98 -9.95 5.02
N GLY A 280 7.87 -9.45 4.17
CA GLY A 280 8.25 -10.08 2.90
C GLY A 280 8.90 -11.45 3.10
N ALA A 281 9.77 -11.58 4.10
CA ALA A 281 10.37 -12.87 4.46
C ALA A 281 9.30 -13.88 4.91
N VAL A 282 8.38 -13.47 5.78
CA VAL A 282 7.27 -14.32 6.24
C VAL A 282 6.36 -14.73 5.08
N TYR A 283 5.95 -13.77 4.23
CA TYR A 283 5.14 -14.03 3.04
C TYR A 283 5.78 -15.07 2.11
N PHE A 284 7.09 -14.95 1.89
CA PHE A 284 7.84 -15.87 1.05
C PHE A 284 8.00 -17.26 1.69
N ILE A 285 8.30 -17.32 2.98
CA ILE A 285 8.41 -18.59 3.74
C ILE A 285 7.08 -19.34 3.74
N LEU A 286 5.95 -18.63 3.88
CA LEU A 286 4.62 -19.25 3.80
C LEU A 286 4.33 -19.83 2.41
N GLY A 287 4.88 -19.24 1.34
CA GLY A 287 4.77 -19.76 -0.02
C GLY A 287 5.63 -20.99 -0.30
N LEU A 288 6.67 -21.15 0.53
CA LEU A 288 7.66 -22.21 0.42
C LEU A 288 7.03 -23.57 0.75
N PHE A 289 6.21 -23.68 1.79
CA PHE A 289 5.60 -24.95 2.19
C PHE A 289 4.16 -25.08 1.66
N PRO A 290 3.81 -26.20 1.01
CA PRO A 290 2.47 -26.40 0.45
C PRO A 290 1.33 -26.19 1.47
N GLU A 291 1.49 -26.74 2.68
CA GLU A 291 0.49 -26.62 3.75
C GLU A 291 0.32 -25.18 4.26
N SER A 292 1.37 -24.35 4.21
CA SER A 292 1.31 -22.97 4.68
C SER A 292 0.88 -21.95 3.61
N ARG A 293 0.77 -22.36 2.35
CA ARG A 293 0.35 -21.46 1.24
C ARG A 293 -1.07 -20.93 1.44
N SER A 294 -1.95 -21.72 2.04
CA SER A 294 -3.31 -21.29 2.39
C SER A 294 -3.37 -20.08 3.33
N LEU A 295 -2.27 -19.81 4.06
CA LEU A 295 -2.14 -18.65 4.95
C LEU A 295 -1.66 -17.38 4.23
N GLN A 296 -1.25 -17.45 2.96
CA GLN A 296 -0.80 -16.26 2.21
C GLN A 296 -1.93 -15.26 1.93
N PRO A 297 -3.11 -15.66 1.43
CA PRO A 297 -4.22 -14.73 1.21
C PRO A 297 -4.63 -13.96 2.49
N PRO A 298 -4.91 -14.62 3.63
CA PRO A 298 -5.30 -13.89 4.83
C PRO A 298 -4.18 -13.01 5.39
N LEU A 299 -2.90 -13.35 5.16
CA LEU A 299 -1.78 -12.50 5.56
C LEU A 299 -1.72 -11.19 4.76
N LEU A 300 -1.98 -11.23 3.45
CA LEU A 300 -2.03 -10.02 2.61
C LEU A 300 -3.25 -9.16 2.97
N ASP A 301 -4.40 -9.78 3.21
CA ASP A 301 -5.60 -9.08 3.67
C ASP A 301 -5.39 -8.41 5.03
N ALA A 302 -4.73 -9.09 5.96
CA ALA A 302 -4.36 -8.53 7.25
C ALA A 302 -3.42 -7.32 7.14
N LEU A 303 -2.57 -7.25 6.11
CA LEU A 303 -1.69 -6.10 5.87
C LEU A 303 -2.41 -4.94 5.14
N ARG A 304 -3.46 -5.22 4.36
CA ARG A 304 -4.20 -4.22 3.60
C ARG A 304 -4.78 -3.12 4.50
N LEU A 305 -5.32 -3.50 5.65
CA LEU A 305 -5.93 -2.58 6.62
C LEU A 305 -4.90 -1.62 7.27
N PRO A 306 -3.80 -2.07 7.91
CA PRO A 306 -2.80 -1.17 8.48
C PRO A 306 -2.08 -0.34 7.42
N VAL A 307 -1.88 -0.83 6.19
CA VAL A 307 -1.30 -0.03 5.09
C VAL A 307 -2.23 1.11 4.70
N ARG A 308 -3.54 0.85 4.49
CA ARG A 308 -4.53 1.90 4.21
C ARG A 308 -4.55 2.96 5.31
N VAL A 309 -4.60 2.53 6.57
CA VAL A 309 -4.54 3.43 7.74
C VAL A 309 -3.24 4.22 7.76
N GLY A 310 -2.10 3.56 7.50
CA GLY A 310 -0.79 4.21 7.45
C GLY A 310 -0.70 5.29 6.37
N VAL A 311 -1.22 5.01 5.17
CA VAL A 311 -1.27 5.99 4.06
C VAL A 311 -2.13 7.18 4.43
N VAL A 312 -3.29 6.97 5.06
CA VAL A 312 -4.14 8.06 5.56
C VAL A 312 -3.40 8.91 6.58
N ILE A 313 -2.80 8.31 7.61
CA ILE A 313 -2.05 9.03 8.65
C ILE A 313 -0.91 9.85 8.03
N ILE A 314 -0.17 9.26 7.10
CA ILE A 314 0.91 9.94 6.38
C ILE A 314 0.35 11.11 5.56
N ALA A 315 -0.70 10.90 4.78
CA ALA A 315 -1.34 11.93 3.96
C ALA A 315 -1.86 13.09 4.82
N THR A 316 -2.58 12.80 5.90
CA THR A 316 -3.07 13.80 6.86
C THR A 316 -1.90 14.58 7.49
N TYR A 317 -0.86 13.89 7.94
CA TYR A 317 0.34 14.53 8.48
C TYR A 317 1.01 15.47 7.46
N TRP A 318 1.13 15.04 6.20
CA TRP A 318 1.69 15.84 5.12
C TRP A 318 0.81 17.05 4.79
N LEU A 319 -0.52 16.88 4.70
CA LEU A 319 -1.47 17.97 4.45
C LEU A 319 -1.38 19.05 5.53
N LEU A 320 -1.38 18.66 6.81
CA LEU A 320 -1.26 19.60 7.93
C LEU A 320 0.09 20.36 7.88
N ARG A 321 1.17 19.67 7.51
CA ARG A 321 2.49 20.29 7.42
C ARG A 321 2.63 21.21 6.21
N LEU A 322 2.03 20.83 5.08
CA LEU A 322 2.02 21.62 3.85
C LEU A 322 1.16 22.88 4.02
N SER A 323 0.02 22.76 4.70
CA SER A 323 -0.85 23.89 5.05
C SER A 323 -0.09 25.00 5.76
N ASN A 324 0.59 24.65 6.85
CA ASN A 324 1.36 25.62 7.63
C ASN A 324 2.44 26.32 6.78
N ARG A 325 3.11 25.57 5.89
CA ARG A 325 4.13 26.11 4.96
C ARG A 325 3.55 27.07 3.91
N LEU A 326 2.38 26.75 3.36
CA LEU A 326 1.71 27.57 2.35
C LEU A 326 1.21 28.88 2.96
N ILE A 327 0.66 28.82 4.18
CA ILE A 327 0.16 30.01 4.85
C ILE A 327 1.32 30.93 5.23
N ASP A 328 2.43 30.39 5.72
CA ASP A 328 3.64 31.20 5.99
C ASP A 328 4.18 31.86 4.71
N ARG A 329 4.16 31.17 3.56
CA ARG A 329 4.57 31.75 2.27
C ARG A 329 3.66 32.86 1.77
N LEU A 330 2.35 32.68 1.87
CA LEU A 330 1.37 33.69 1.48
C LEU A 330 1.50 34.94 2.36
N PHE A 331 1.70 34.77 3.67
CA PHE A 331 1.90 35.90 4.58
C PHE A 331 3.18 36.68 4.29
N LEU A 332 4.30 36.00 4.00
CA LEU A 332 5.56 36.65 3.65
C LEU A 332 5.45 37.41 2.30
N ALA A 333 4.76 36.85 1.30
CA ALA A 333 4.56 37.52 0.01
C ALA A 333 3.70 38.79 0.12
N ILE A 334 2.68 38.78 0.99
CA ILE A 334 1.82 39.95 1.24
C ILE A 334 2.58 41.02 2.05
N GLN A 335 3.43 40.59 2.99
CA GLN A 335 4.25 41.50 3.79
C GLN A 335 5.31 42.22 2.93
N ASP A 336 6.01 41.52 2.03
CA ASP A 336 6.94 42.13 1.07
C ASP A 336 6.26 43.14 0.15
N SER A 337 5.02 42.87 -0.27
CA SER A 337 4.23 43.80 -1.11
C SER A 337 3.80 45.06 -0.33
N SER A 338 3.54 44.93 0.97
CA SER A 338 3.16 46.06 1.85
C SER A 338 4.35 46.90 2.33
N ALA A 339 5.57 46.34 2.32
CA ALA A 339 6.79 47.07 2.68
C ALA A 339 7.19 48.13 1.64
N ILE A 340 6.63 48.05 0.43
CA ILE A 340 6.82 49.03 -0.65
C ILE A 340 5.93 50.28 -0.44
N ALA A 341 4.90 50.21 0.42
CA ALA A 341 4.06 51.33 0.81
C ALA A 341 4.51 51.90 2.18
N GLY A 342 5.23 53.02 2.15
CA GLY A 342 5.94 53.61 3.30
C GLY A 342 5.09 53.98 4.53
N GLU A 343 5.77 53.96 5.69
CA GLU A 343 5.49 54.51 7.05
C GLU A 343 4.10 54.36 7.72
N ALA A 344 3.02 54.07 7.00
CA ALA A 344 1.70 53.74 7.59
C ALA A 344 1.62 52.29 8.13
N SER A 345 2.66 51.48 7.90
CA SER A 345 2.67 50.02 8.01
C SER A 345 2.97 49.47 9.42
N GLN A 346 3.55 50.25 10.34
CA GLN A 346 3.90 49.75 11.69
C GLN A 346 2.68 49.52 12.60
N ARG A 347 1.62 50.34 12.49
CA ARG A 347 0.36 50.13 13.24
C ARG A 347 -0.56 49.10 12.58
N LEU A 348 -0.45 48.93 11.25
CA LEU A 348 -1.19 47.91 10.48
C LEU A 348 -0.62 46.51 10.73
N GLY A 349 0.70 46.36 10.86
CA GLY A 349 1.39 45.09 11.11
C GLY A 349 0.97 44.38 12.41
N LEU A 350 0.66 45.12 13.47
CA LEU A 350 0.15 44.55 14.73
C LEU A 350 -1.28 44.01 14.60
N ARG A 351 -2.15 44.67 13.80
CA ARG A 351 -3.54 44.21 13.53
C ARG A 351 -3.60 43.05 12.53
N PHE A 352 -2.65 42.95 11.61
CA PHE A 352 -2.56 41.84 10.66
C PHE A 352 -2.04 40.53 11.29
N SER A 353 -1.24 40.60 12.36
CA SER A 353 -0.74 39.41 13.05
C SER A 353 -1.86 38.55 13.65
N THR A 354 -2.89 39.20 14.20
CA THR A 354 -4.06 38.52 14.79
C THR A 354 -4.97 37.93 13.70
N PHE A 355 -5.17 38.65 12.59
CA PHE A 355 -5.94 38.16 11.44
C PHE A 355 -5.24 36.95 10.79
N SER A 356 -3.91 36.99 10.69
CA SER A 356 -3.09 35.88 10.21
C SER A 356 -3.27 34.61 11.02
N GLN A 357 -3.27 34.73 12.34
CA GLN A 357 -3.42 33.59 13.23
C GLN A 357 -4.82 32.95 13.11
N VAL A 358 -5.86 33.77 12.96
CA VAL A 358 -7.23 33.27 12.75
C VAL A 358 -7.37 32.58 11.40
N SER A 359 -6.89 33.17 10.31
CA SER A 359 -6.91 32.53 8.98
C SER A 359 -6.13 31.21 8.95
N LYS A 360 -4.99 31.15 9.65
CA LYS A 360 -4.23 29.89 9.83
C LYS A 360 -5.04 28.82 10.52
N SER A 361 -5.74 29.17 11.59
CA SER A 361 -6.57 28.24 12.35
C SER A 361 -7.76 27.74 11.52
N VAL A 362 -8.42 28.62 10.77
CA VAL A 362 -9.57 28.27 9.91
C VAL A 362 -9.15 27.36 8.75
N ALA A 363 -8.05 27.69 8.06
CA ALA A 363 -7.53 26.86 6.97
C ALA A 363 -7.06 25.48 7.48
N GLY A 364 -6.41 25.43 8.65
CA GLY A 364 -6.03 24.18 9.30
C GLY A 364 -7.24 23.31 9.67
N PHE A 365 -8.31 23.91 10.19
CA PHE A 365 -9.55 23.23 10.54
C PHE A 365 -10.27 22.64 9.32
N LEU A 366 -10.38 23.41 8.23
CA LEU A 366 -10.96 22.94 6.96
C LEU A 366 -10.20 21.75 6.39
N LEU A 367 -8.86 21.83 6.36
CA LEU A 367 -8.02 20.73 5.87
C LEU A 367 -8.08 19.49 6.76
N LEU A 368 -8.27 19.67 8.07
CA LEU A 368 -8.47 18.56 9.00
C LEU A 368 -9.77 17.82 8.71
N ILE A 369 -10.87 18.54 8.44
CA ILE A 369 -12.17 17.95 8.06
C ILE A 369 -12.04 17.16 6.75
N ILE A 370 -11.43 17.76 5.73
CA ILE A 370 -11.21 17.10 4.43
C ILE A 370 -10.37 15.83 4.63
N ALA A 371 -9.26 15.92 5.36
CA ALA A 371 -8.39 14.78 5.63
C ALA A 371 -9.10 13.67 6.43
N LEU A 372 -9.99 14.02 7.35
CA LEU A 372 -10.81 13.06 8.08
C LEU A 372 -11.78 12.32 7.14
N ILE A 373 -12.53 13.05 6.31
CA ILE A 373 -13.50 12.45 5.37
C ILE A 373 -12.79 11.56 4.36
N THR A 374 -11.69 12.03 3.76
CA THR A 374 -10.87 11.22 2.84
C THR A 374 -10.28 9.99 3.54
N GLY A 375 -9.88 10.14 4.80
CA GLY A 375 -9.39 9.02 5.62
C GLY A 375 -10.46 7.94 5.82
N LEU A 376 -11.69 8.33 6.15
CA LEU A 376 -12.82 7.42 6.31
C LEU A 376 -13.20 6.73 4.98
N ALA A 377 -13.13 7.44 3.85
CA ALA A 377 -13.36 6.85 2.52
C ALA A 377 -12.37 5.71 2.22
N LEU A 378 -11.09 5.93 2.53
CA LEU A 378 -10.02 4.94 2.32
C LEU A 378 -10.16 3.70 3.23
N LEU A 379 -10.82 3.86 4.38
CA LEU A 379 -11.19 2.77 5.30
C LEU A 379 -12.38 1.94 4.80
N GLY A 380 -13.02 2.33 3.70
CA GLY A 380 -14.22 1.67 3.18
C GLY A 380 -15.50 2.05 3.93
N VAL A 381 -15.47 3.08 4.77
CA VAL A 381 -16.68 3.65 5.36
C VAL A 381 -17.43 4.40 4.28
N GLN A 382 -18.74 4.19 4.19
CA GLN A 382 -19.59 4.94 3.26
C GLN A 382 -19.56 6.42 3.63
N VAL A 383 -18.86 7.24 2.84
CA VAL A 383 -18.74 8.68 3.08
C VAL A 383 -19.92 9.49 2.57
N GLY A 384 -20.86 8.88 1.85
CA GLY A 384 -22.06 9.54 1.34
C GLY A 384 -22.80 10.35 2.42
N PRO A 385 -23.21 9.73 3.55
CA PRO A 385 -23.87 10.45 4.64
C PRO A 385 -23.01 11.57 5.25
N LEU A 386 -21.70 11.36 5.41
CA LEU A 386 -20.79 12.35 5.97
C LEU A 386 -20.59 13.54 5.03
N LEU A 387 -20.44 13.28 3.73
CA LEU A 387 -20.26 14.32 2.71
C LEU A 387 -21.54 15.13 2.53
N THR A 388 -22.71 14.48 2.54
CA THR A 388 -24.01 15.14 2.54
C THR A 388 -24.20 16.02 3.79
N GLY A 389 -23.84 15.52 4.97
CA GLY A 389 -23.88 16.30 6.21
C GLY A 389 -22.92 17.50 6.18
N ALA A 390 -21.68 17.30 5.74
CA ALA A 390 -20.69 18.38 5.59
C ALA A 390 -21.13 19.42 4.55
N GLY A 391 -21.73 18.97 3.44
CA GLY A 391 -22.32 19.84 2.42
C GLY A 391 -23.45 20.70 2.98
N LEU A 392 -24.37 20.12 3.75
CA LEU A 392 -25.46 20.86 4.39
C LEU A 392 -24.96 21.93 5.37
N VAL A 393 -23.96 21.60 6.18
CA VAL A 393 -23.30 22.56 7.09
C VAL A 393 -22.60 23.67 6.31
N GLY A 394 -21.91 23.33 5.21
CA GLY A 394 -21.28 24.30 4.32
C GLY A 394 -22.28 25.26 3.68
N LEU A 395 -23.44 24.75 3.25
CA LEU A 395 -24.53 25.57 2.72
C LEU A 395 -25.09 26.52 3.78
N ALA A 396 -25.32 26.03 5.00
CA ALA A 396 -25.78 26.88 6.11
C ALA A 396 -24.78 28.01 6.40
N PHE A 397 -23.48 27.71 6.38
CA PHE A 397 -22.42 28.71 6.58
C PHE A 397 -22.36 29.73 5.44
N SER A 398 -22.57 29.30 4.19
CA SER A 398 -22.64 30.17 3.02
C SER A 398 -23.81 31.15 3.11
N LEU A 399 -24.97 30.68 3.58
CA LEU A 399 -26.16 31.53 3.77
C LEU A 399 -25.95 32.52 4.91
N ALA A 400 -25.34 32.09 6.02
CA ALA A 400 -25.02 32.98 7.14
C ALA A 400 -23.98 34.07 6.77
N SER A 401 -23.09 33.78 5.84
CA SER A 401 -22.04 34.70 5.37
C SER A 401 -22.49 35.62 4.23
N GLN A 402 -23.74 35.50 3.76
CA GLN A 402 -24.23 36.21 2.58
C GLN A 402 -24.22 37.73 2.74
N SER A 403 -24.54 38.24 3.94
CA SER A 403 -24.53 39.69 4.22
C SER A 403 -23.12 40.28 4.12
N LEU A 404 -22.11 39.59 4.65
CA LEU A 404 -20.70 39.99 4.55
C LEU A 404 -20.22 40.08 3.09
N ILE A 405 -20.67 39.14 2.25
CA ILE A 405 -20.31 39.14 0.83
C ILE A 405 -20.97 40.31 0.10
N GLN A 406 -22.23 40.61 0.40
CA GLN A 406 -22.93 41.77 -0.16
C GLN A 406 -22.25 43.08 0.23
N ASP A 407 -21.86 43.23 1.49
CA ASP A 407 -21.15 44.41 1.98
C ASP A 407 -19.78 44.60 1.29
N PHE A 408 -19.04 43.51 1.09
CA PHE A 408 -17.76 43.54 0.39
C PHE A 408 -17.90 43.94 -1.09
N ILE A 409 -18.86 43.33 -1.80
CA ILE A 409 -19.12 43.63 -3.22
C ILE A 409 -19.57 45.08 -3.39
N ASN A 410 -20.49 45.54 -2.55
CA ASN A 410 -20.95 46.93 -2.56
C ASN A 410 -19.81 47.90 -2.25
N GLY A 411 -18.95 47.59 -1.27
CA GLY A 411 -17.79 48.40 -0.95
C GLY A 411 -16.77 48.48 -2.10
N PHE A 412 -16.52 47.37 -2.79
CA PHE A 412 -15.65 47.34 -3.97
C PHE A 412 -16.24 48.14 -5.15
N LEU A 413 -17.56 48.01 -5.39
CA LEU A 413 -18.28 48.75 -6.42
C LEU A 413 -18.32 50.27 -6.18
N ILE A 414 -18.28 50.72 -4.93
CA ILE A 414 -18.19 52.15 -4.59
C ILE A 414 -16.77 52.70 -4.83
N LEU A 415 -15.76 51.84 -4.71
CA LEU A 415 -14.34 52.20 -4.86
C LEU A 415 -13.85 52.17 -6.31
N MET A 416 -14.52 51.41 -7.18
CA MET A 416 -14.27 51.35 -8.61
C MET A 416 -15.12 52.39 -9.34
#